data_AF-A0A316F001-F1
#
_entry.id   AF-A0A316F001-F1
#
_cell.length_a   1.000
_cell.length_b   1.000
_cell.length_c   1.000
_cell.angle_alpha   90.00
_cell.angle_beta   90.00
_cell.angle_gamma   90.00
#
_symmetry.space_group_name_H-M   'P 1'
#
loop_
_entity.id
_entity.type
_entity.pdbx_description
1 polymer ?
#
loop_
_entity_poly.entity_id
_entity_poly.type
_entity_poly.pdbx_seq_one_letter_code
_entity_poly.pdbx_strand_id
1 'polypeptide(L)'
;MKTLLLIIVMTAVLSVQAREPEMGYHGGPPGPVDSDGAMRDMTAPRQVLNIGDADWAPVLRLPRRAPAHARLFLSSTAARDSRIDGANVEGYATLGLNRGDAYEFLFIAERAKWRLFKSPEVVIEASALRDGVIPTPRTPRTLIMVRPGDRVQRLVMPAFAAPDDRIFIRTSDKLVSLRSHDEDDGMLSLGANDLGRYRFTPLDSWYTDLRTFDLLPVYGDRALERLGHDGIRARLSHDIALANLAFEDSKIDYWIRSAEPLHHQVSGLSMLETLKAVGKDNSVFHARRNADAHATYYVDIFNAVDNGRRYCGMAWVNPALYSRWMQAVGDISCGSYVLPHELGHLFGVHHGDAPIEKAGIARGYPKAKTLMAGERRNAFSNPDIVDPTDGMTLGVPGSYDAAGHMNAMRERLWTALPK
;
A
#
# COMPACT_ATOMS: atom_id res chain seq x y z
N MET A 1 -20.29 53.75 -65.06
CA MET A 1 -21.67 54.20 -65.33
C MET A 1 -22.57 52.99 -65.33
N LYS A 2 -23.65 53.03 -64.51
CA LYS A 2 -25.03 52.51 -64.72
C LYS A 2 -25.20 51.11 -65.36
N THR A 3 -26.10 50.21 -64.95
CA THR A 3 -27.16 50.11 -63.94
C THR A 3 -27.72 48.68 -64.10
N LEU A 4 -27.99 47.99 -62.99
CA LEU A 4 -29.09 47.05 -62.69
C LEU A 4 -29.72 46.22 -63.85
N LEU A 5 -29.81 44.90 -63.67
CA LEU A 5 -31.13 44.24 -63.56
C LEU A 5 -31.02 42.86 -62.90
N LEU A 6 -31.85 42.70 -61.86
CA LEU A 6 -32.11 41.49 -61.09
C LEU A 6 -33.21 40.69 -61.79
N ILE A 7 -33.01 39.39 -62.04
CA ILE A 7 -34.09 38.47 -62.40
C ILE A 7 -33.99 37.25 -61.49
N ILE A 8 -35.01 37.09 -60.64
CA ILE A 8 -35.29 35.92 -59.81
C ILE A 8 -36.05 34.92 -60.68
N VAL A 9 -35.56 33.69 -60.79
CA VAL A 9 -36.34 32.55 -61.28
C VAL A 9 -36.30 31.46 -60.22
N MET A 10 -37.46 31.27 -59.57
CA MET A 10 -37.77 30.07 -58.80
C MET A 10 -37.99 28.91 -59.77
N THR A 11 -37.23 27.83 -59.61
CA THR A 11 -37.54 26.55 -60.25
C THR A 11 -37.68 25.50 -59.16
N ALA A 12 -38.91 25.07 -58.93
CA ALA A 12 -39.23 23.90 -58.13
C ALA A 12 -38.74 22.64 -58.86
N VAL A 13 -37.96 21.79 -58.17
CA VAL A 13 -37.62 20.45 -58.64
C VAL A 13 -38.39 19.45 -57.77
N LEU A 14 -39.35 18.79 -58.42
CA LEU A 14 -39.99 17.57 -57.97
C LEU A 14 -38.93 16.46 -57.88
N SER A 15 -38.58 16.00 -56.67
CA SER A 15 -37.81 14.77 -56.50
C SER A 15 -38.77 13.59 -56.29
N VAL A 16 -38.74 12.68 -57.25
CA VAL A 16 -39.39 11.37 -57.26
C VAL A 16 -39.07 10.60 -55.97
N GLN A 17 -40.11 10.15 -55.27
CA GLN A 17 -40.02 9.18 -54.18
C GLN A 17 -39.60 7.81 -54.75
N ALA A 18 -38.32 7.46 -54.60
CA ALA A 18 -37.88 6.07 -54.58
C ALA A 18 -37.96 5.59 -53.13
N ARG A 19 -38.82 4.61 -52.86
CA ARG A 19 -38.82 3.86 -51.59
C ARG A 19 -37.55 3.02 -51.57
N GLU A 20 -36.57 3.43 -50.78
CA GLU A 20 -35.50 2.53 -50.34
C GLU A 20 -36.06 1.56 -49.28
N PRO A 21 -35.68 0.27 -49.31
CA PRO A 21 -36.09 -0.68 -48.30
C PRO A 21 -35.47 -0.30 -46.95
N GLU A 22 -36.29 -0.34 -45.88
CA GLU A 22 -35.82 -0.31 -44.49
C GLU A 22 -34.81 -1.44 -44.27
N MET A 23 -33.52 -1.14 -44.41
CA MET A 23 -32.46 -1.94 -43.82
C MET A 23 -32.40 -1.60 -42.33
N GLY A 24 -32.94 -2.51 -41.53
CA GLY A 24 -32.82 -2.47 -40.08
C GLY A 24 -31.37 -2.22 -39.66
N TYR A 25 -31.19 -1.19 -38.85
CA TYR A 25 -29.92 -0.82 -38.25
C TYR A 25 -29.55 -1.88 -37.20
N HIS A 26 -28.97 -3.00 -37.65
CA HIS A 26 -28.40 -4.01 -36.76
C HIS A 26 -26.95 -3.65 -36.41
N GLY A 27 -26.77 -3.23 -35.15
CA GLY A 27 -25.54 -3.38 -34.39
C GLY A 27 -24.32 -2.61 -34.89
N GLY A 28 -23.92 -1.57 -34.14
CA GLY A 28 -22.51 -1.16 -34.12
C GLY A 28 -21.61 -2.36 -33.79
N PRO A 29 -20.29 -2.27 -34.03
CA PRO A 29 -19.37 -3.34 -33.69
C PRO A 29 -19.63 -3.76 -32.23
N PRO A 30 -19.82 -5.06 -31.95
CA PRO A 30 -20.15 -5.50 -30.60
C PRO A 30 -19.07 -4.98 -29.65
N GLY A 31 -19.52 -4.38 -28.55
CA GLY A 31 -18.66 -3.81 -27.53
C GLY A 31 -17.64 -4.84 -27.01
N PRO A 32 -16.59 -4.38 -26.31
CA PRO A 32 -15.55 -5.26 -25.75
C PRO A 32 -16.07 -6.24 -24.67
N VAL A 33 -17.32 -6.08 -24.25
CA VAL A 33 -18.05 -6.96 -23.33
C VAL A 33 -19.22 -7.57 -24.09
N ASP A 34 -19.30 -8.89 -24.11
CA ASP A 34 -20.45 -9.61 -24.68
C ASP A 34 -21.66 -9.48 -23.73
N SER A 35 -22.87 -9.76 -24.23
CA SER A 35 -24.12 -9.56 -23.48
C SER A 35 -24.24 -10.38 -22.19
N ASP A 36 -23.42 -11.42 -22.04
CA ASP A 36 -23.34 -12.28 -20.85
C ASP A 36 -22.28 -11.80 -19.83
N GLY A 37 -21.67 -10.63 -20.08
CA GLY A 37 -20.63 -10.02 -19.27
C GLY A 37 -19.22 -10.56 -19.52
N ALA A 38 -19.02 -11.45 -20.48
CA ALA A 38 -17.68 -11.94 -20.83
C ALA A 38 -16.89 -10.88 -21.61
N MET A 39 -15.66 -10.62 -21.18
CA MET A 39 -14.71 -9.80 -21.94
C MET A 39 -13.91 -10.66 -22.90
N ARG A 40 -13.68 -10.13 -24.10
CA ARG A 40 -12.88 -10.82 -25.12
C ARG A 40 -11.39 -10.81 -24.79
N ASP A 41 -10.68 -11.83 -25.27
CA ASP A 41 -9.22 -11.92 -25.15
C ASP A 41 -8.53 -10.67 -25.69
N MET A 42 -7.53 -10.19 -24.95
CA MET A 42 -6.75 -9.02 -25.34
C MET A 42 -5.64 -9.40 -26.30
N THR A 43 -5.43 -8.57 -27.31
CA THR A 43 -4.28 -8.65 -28.23
C THR A 43 -3.33 -7.45 -28.08
N ALA A 44 -3.81 -6.36 -27.46
CA ALA A 44 -3.03 -5.15 -27.18
C ALA A 44 -2.43 -5.20 -25.77
N PRO A 45 -1.29 -4.53 -25.52
CA PRO A 45 -0.66 -4.45 -24.20
C PRO A 45 -1.46 -3.57 -23.22
N ARG A 46 -2.47 -2.83 -23.70
CA ARG A 46 -3.30 -1.97 -22.87
C ARG A 46 -4.73 -1.93 -23.40
N GLN A 47 -5.71 -2.03 -22.50
CA GLN A 47 -7.12 -1.81 -22.79
C GLN A 47 -7.75 -0.95 -21.69
N VAL A 48 -8.62 -0.03 -22.09
CA VAL A 48 -9.42 0.80 -21.19
C VAL A 48 -10.88 0.54 -21.49
N LEU A 49 -11.65 0.24 -20.45
CA LEU A 49 -13.06 -0.08 -20.52
C LEU A 49 -13.83 0.72 -19.47
N ASN A 50 -14.92 1.35 -19.91
CA ASN A 50 -15.89 2.00 -19.03
C ASN A 50 -17.25 1.35 -19.24
N ILE A 51 -17.80 0.76 -18.18
CA ILE A 51 -19.11 0.11 -18.18
C ILE A 51 -20.18 1.19 -17.97
N GLY A 52 -20.98 1.44 -19.00
CA GLY A 52 -22.14 2.31 -18.93
C GLY A 52 -23.44 1.51 -18.79
N ASP A 53 -24.58 2.20 -18.71
CA ASP A 53 -25.90 1.56 -18.58
C ASP A 53 -26.26 0.66 -19.77
N ALA A 54 -25.81 1.02 -20.98
CA ALA A 54 -26.07 0.27 -22.21
C ALA A 54 -25.26 -1.03 -22.32
N ASP A 55 -24.09 -1.09 -21.68
CA ASP A 55 -23.16 -2.22 -21.72
C ASP A 55 -23.05 -2.93 -20.35
N TRP A 56 -24.04 -2.70 -19.48
CA TRP A 56 -24.05 -3.24 -18.12
C TRP A 56 -24.37 -4.74 -18.12
N ALA A 57 -23.60 -5.49 -17.33
CA ALA A 57 -23.91 -6.84 -16.94
C ALA A 57 -23.76 -6.99 -15.41
N PRO A 58 -24.57 -7.83 -14.75
CA PRO A 58 -24.49 -8.01 -13.30
C PRO A 58 -23.17 -8.69 -12.87
N VAL A 59 -22.59 -9.52 -13.75
CA VAL A 59 -21.32 -10.20 -13.52
C VAL A 59 -20.43 -10.00 -14.75
N LEU A 60 -19.21 -9.51 -14.54
CA LEU A 60 -18.22 -9.27 -15.56
C LEU A 60 -17.10 -10.31 -15.45
N ARG A 61 -16.72 -10.97 -16.54
CA ARG A 61 -15.60 -11.92 -16.56
C ARG A 61 -14.44 -11.34 -17.33
N LEU A 62 -13.30 -11.15 -16.66
CA LEU A 62 -12.10 -10.63 -17.31
C LEU A 62 -11.62 -11.58 -18.44
N PRO A 63 -10.84 -11.08 -19.42
CA PRO A 63 -10.35 -11.91 -20.52
C PRO A 63 -9.56 -13.13 -20.03
N ARG A 64 -9.57 -14.23 -20.79
CA ARG A 64 -8.79 -15.43 -20.41
C ARG A 64 -7.33 -15.31 -20.83
N ARG A 65 -7.07 -14.60 -21.92
CA ARG A 65 -5.73 -14.39 -22.49
C ARG A 65 -5.47 -12.92 -22.75
N ALA A 66 -4.22 -12.53 -22.55
CA ALA A 66 -3.66 -11.25 -22.95
C ALA A 66 -2.13 -11.40 -23.20
N PRO A 67 -1.48 -10.42 -23.84
CA PRO A 67 -0.02 -10.34 -23.84
C PRO A 67 0.54 -10.31 -22.41
N ALA A 68 1.77 -10.79 -22.22
CA ALA A 68 2.46 -10.69 -20.94
C ALA A 68 2.53 -9.21 -20.50
N HIS A 69 2.21 -8.96 -19.22
CA HIS A 69 2.14 -7.62 -18.62
C HIS A 69 1.12 -6.67 -19.27
N ALA A 70 0.13 -7.21 -20.00
CA ALA A 70 -0.96 -6.38 -20.49
C ALA A 70 -1.74 -5.74 -19.32
N ARG A 71 -2.16 -4.49 -19.50
CA ARG A 71 -2.91 -3.73 -18.49
C ARG A 71 -4.36 -3.53 -18.90
N LEU A 72 -5.28 -3.90 -18.03
CA LEU A 72 -6.72 -3.66 -18.19
C LEU A 72 -7.16 -2.63 -17.16
N PHE A 73 -7.63 -1.48 -17.65
CA PHE A 73 -8.26 -0.44 -16.83
C PHE A 73 -9.78 -0.58 -16.98
N LEU A 74 -10.47 -0.88 -15.88
CA LEU A 74 -11.91 -1.12 -15.87
C LEU A 74 -12.58 -0.11 -14.94
N SER A 75 -13.52 0.66 -15.45
CA SER A 75 -14.28 1.65 -14.67
C SER A 75 -15.78 1.50 -14.92
N SER A 76 -16.61 2.08 -14.07
CA SER A 76 -18.06 2.09 -14.28
C SER A 76 -18.66 3.48 -14.11
N THR A 77 -19.58 3.79 -15.01
CA THR A 77 -20.49 4.94 -14.95
C THR A 77 -21.96 4.51 -14.87
N ALA A 78 -22.23 3.20 -14.93
CA ALA A 78 -23.55 2.61 -14.86
C ALA A 78 -24.26 2.93 -13.53
N ALA A 79 -25.59 3.05 -13.58
CA ALA A 79 -26.45 3.25 -12.43
C ALA A 79 -26.62 1.98 -11.58
N ARG A 80 -26.38 0.81 -12.18
CA ARG A 80 -26.48 -0.50 -11.51
C ARG A 80 -25.09 -1.04 -11.21
N ASP A 81 -24.95 -1.64 -10.04
CA ASP A 81 -23.70 -2.27 -9.61
C ASP A 81 -23.43 -3.56 -10.40
N SER A 82 -22.16 -3.85 -10.63
CA SER A 82 -21.67 -5.10 -11.21
C SER A 82 -20.73 -5.80 -10.24
N ARG A 83 -20.48 -7.10 -10.44
CA ARG A 83 -19.39 -7.82 -9.78
C ARG A 83 -18.43 -8.37 -10.82
N ILE A 84 -17.13 -8.26 -10.59
CA ILE A 84 -16.11 -8.91 -11.40
C ILE A 84 -15.93 -10.34 -10.88
N ASP A 85 -16.05 -11.31 -11.77
CA ASP A 85 -15.83 -12.71 -11.49
C ASP A 85 -14.33 -12.99 -11.26
N GLY A 86 -14.03 -13.66 -10.15
CA GLY A 86 -12.64 -13.95 -9.74
C GLY A 86 -11.97 -15.09 -10.50
N ALA A 87 -12.66 -15.82 -11.40
CA ALA A 87 -12.10 -17.04 -11.99
C ALA A 87 -10.81 -16.81 -12.79
N ASN A 88 -10.63 -15.62 -13.37
CA ASN A 88 -9.42 -15.25 -14.10
C ASN A 88 -8.50 -14.31 -13.31
N VAL A 89 -8.79 -14.03 -12.04
CA VAL A 89 -8.01 -13.12 -11.18
C VAL A 89 -7.13 -13.93 -10.22
N GLU A 90 -5.96 -13.42 -9.87
CA GLU A 90 -5.14 -13.96 -8.78
C GLU A 90 -5.75 -13.56 -7.42
N GLY A 91 -5.86 -14.53 -6.53
CA GLY A 91 -6.47 -14.34 -5.22
C GLY A 91 -7.98 -14.42 -5.28
N TYR A 92 -8.57 -14.33 -4.10
CA TYR A 92 -10.01 -14.30 -3.88
C TYR A 92 -10.22 -13.00 -3.13
N ALA A 93 -11.09 -12.11 -3.58
CA ALA A 93 -11.47 -10.88 -2.88
C ALA A 93 -12.78 -10.39 -3.51
N THR A 94 -13.51 -9.54 -2.81
CA THR A 94 -14.74 -8.96 -3.33
C THR A 94 -14.40 -7.90 -4.38
N LEU A 95 -14.83 -8.12 -5.61
CA LEU A 95 -14.58 -7.20 -6.74
C LEU A 95 -15.89 -6.56 -7.22
N GLY A 96 -16.54 -5.77 -6.35
CA GLY A 96 -17.70 -4.97 -6.74
C GLY A 96 -17.29 -3.79 -7.60
N LEU A 97 -18.04 -3.52 -8.66
CA LEU A 97 -17.82 -2.41 -9.58
C LEU A 97 -19.08 -1.53 -9.57
N ASN A 98 -19.07 -0.51 -8.72
CA ASN A 98 -20.15 0.47 -8.61
C ASN A 98 -19.82 1.70 -9.46
N ARG A 99 -20.81 2.59 -9.58
CA ARG A 99 -20.63 3.88 -10.25
C ARG A 99 -19.46 4.67 -9.66
N GLY A 100 -18.51 5.05 -10.50
CA GLY A 100 -17.31 5.81 -10.13
C GLY A 100 -16.14 4.95 -9.68
N ASP A 101 -16.32 3.64 -9.47
CA ASP A 101 -15.22 2.75 -9.14
C ASP A 101 -14.33 2.52 -10.36
N ALA A 102 -13.03 2.32 -10.10
CA ALA A 102 -12.04 2.00 -11.11
C ALA A 102 -11.03 0.96 -10.59
N TYR A 103 -10.88 -0.09 -11.37
CA TYR A 103 -9.92 -1.16 -11.17
C TYR A 103 -8.82 -1.11 -12.23
N GLU A 104 -7.67 -1.63 -11.85
CA GLU A 104 -6.59 -1.91 -12.78
C GLU A 104 -6.06 -3.33 -12.54
N PHE A 105 -5.85 -4.06 -13.62
CA PHE A 105 -5.31 -5.41 -13.60
C PHE A 105 -4.08 -5.53 -14.51
N LEU A 106 -3.15 -6.37 -14.10
CA LEU A 106 -1.96 -6.75 -14.86
C LEU A 106 -2.03 -8.25 -15.21
N PHE A 107 -1.87 -8.60 -16.48
CA PHE A 107 -1.86 -10.01 -16.89
C PHE A 107 -0.50 -10.68 -16.64
N ILE A 108 -0.51 -11.78 -15.90
CA ILE A 108 0.66 -12.64 -15.65
C ILE A 108 0.54 -13.87 -16.55
N ALA A 109 1.28 -13.87 -17.66
CA ALA A 109 1.13 -14.86 -18.72
C ALA A 109 1.51 -16.28 -18.25
N GLU A 110 2.51 -16.40 -17.38
CA GLU A 110 3.01 -17.67 -16.83
C GLU A 110 1.96 -18.39 -15.98
N ARG A 111 1.01 -17.63 -15.41
CA ARG A 111 -0.08 -18.16 -14.58
C ARG A 111 -1.43 -18.13 -15.29
N ALA A 112 -1.52 -17.48 -16.45
CA ALA A 112 -2.77 -17.17 -17.15
C ALA A 112 -3.83 -16.52 -16.24
N LYS A 113 -3.39 -15.55 -15.43
CA LYS A 113 -4.23 -14.85 -14.45
C LYS A 113 -4.00 -13.34 -14.47
N TRP A 114 -5.04 -12.60 -14.14
CA TRP A 114 -5.00 -11.16 -13.87
C TRP A 114 -4.63 -10.92 -12.42
N ARG A 115 -3.50 -10.26 -12.18
CA ARG A 115 -3.18 -9.72 -10.87
C ARG A 115 -3.92 -8.41 -10.67
N LEU A 116 -4.65 -8.28 -9.57
CA LEU A 116 -5.22 -7.02 -9.14
C LEU A 116 -4.08 -6.04 -8.84
N PHE A 117 -4.08 -4.92 -9.55
CA PHE A 117 -3.05 -3.91 -9.47
C PHE A 117 -3.53 -2.67 -8.71
N LYS A 118 -4.72 -2.17 -9.05
CA LYS A 118 -5.40 -1.09 -8.33
C LYS A 118 -6.86 -1.47 -8.10
N SER A 119 -7.37 -1.18 -6.92
CA SER A 119 -8.80 -1.30 -6.60
C SER A 119 -9.32 -0.01 -5.96
N PRO A 120 -10.64 0.25 -6.06
CA PRO A 120 -11.29 1.25 -5.24
C PRO A 120 -11.11 0.92 -3.74
N GLU A 121 -10.88 1.96 -2.94
CA GLU A 121 -10.92 1.90 -1.48
C GLU A 121 -12.25 2.50 -1.00
N VAL A 122 -12.96 1.75 -0.16
CA VAL A 122 -14.16 2.27 0.52
C VAL A 122 -13.74 2.89 1.83
N VAL A 123 -13.89 4.21 1.97
CA VAL A 123 -13.60 4.93 3.21
C VAL A 123 -14.90 5.20 3.96
N ILE A 124 -14.96 4.81 5.23
CA ILE A 124 -16.14 4.99 6.09
C ILE A 124 -15.70 5.69 7.38
N GLU A 125 -16.35 6.80 7.71
CA GLU A 125 -16.20 7.43 9.03
C GLU A 125 -16.93 6.59 10.07
N ALA A 126 -16.29 6.30 11.20
CA ALA A 126 -16.90 5.49 12.25
C ALA A 126 -18.22 6.09 12.75
N SER A 127 -18.33 7.42 12.79
CA SER A 127 -19.57 8.12 13.15
C SER A 127 -20.76 7.80 12.25
N ALA A 128 -20.54 7.32 11.02
CA ALA A 128 -21.58 6.94 10.08
C ALA A 128 -22.08 5.50 10.28
N LEU A 129 -21.37 4.69 11.08
CA LEU A 129 -21.74 3.30 11.34
C LEU A 129 -22.90 3.23 12.33
N ARG A 130 -23.96 2.49 11.96
CA ARG A 130 -25.06 2.19 12.87
C ARG A 130 -24.59 1.16 13.89
N ASP A 131 -24.67 1.54 15.17
CA ASP A 131 -24.24 0.70 16.30
C ASP A 131 -22.80 0.16 16.19
N GLY A 132 -21.94 0.86 15.45
CA GLY A 132 -20.55 0.45 15.21
C GLY A 132 -20.38 -0.76 14.29
N VAL A 133 -21.43 -1.21 13.60
CA VAL A 133 -21.37 -2.38 12.71
C VAL A 133 -20.76 -1.99 11.37
N ILE A 134 -19.64 -2.62 11.03
CA ILE A 134 -18.97 -2.43 9.74
C ILE A 134 -19.74 -3.23 8.68
N PRO A 135 -20.10 -2.63 7.53
CA PRO A 135 -20.82 -3.34 6.47
C PRO A 135 -19.93 -4.42 5.82
N THR A 136 -20.55 -5.43 5.22
CA THR A 136 -19.86 -6.40 4.36
C THR A 136 -19.07 -5.67 3.27
N PRO A 137 -17.78 -6.01 3.07
CA PRO A 137 -16.96 -5.37 2.05
C PRO A 137 -17.57 -5.53 0.66
N ARG A 138 -17.52 -4.46 -0.14
CA ARG A 138 -17.90 -4.48 -1.56
C ARG A 138 -16.68 -4.41 -2.49
N THR A 139 -15.51 -4.09 -1.94
CA THR A 139 -14.22 -4.03 -2.64
C THR A 139 -13.17 -4.75 -1.78
N PRO A 140 -11.97 -5.06 -2.31
CA PRO A 140 -10.94 -5.78 -1.55
C PRO A 140 -10.44 -5.02 -0.32
N ARG A 141 -10.69 -3.71 -0.25
CA ARG A 141 -10.17 -2.82 0.78
C ARG A 141 -11.21 -1.83 1.28
N THR A 142 -11.48 -1.91 2.58
CA THR A 142 -12.30 -0.94 3.32
C THR A 142 -11.46 -0.28 4.40
N LEU A 143 -11.51 1.05 4.50
CA LEU A 143 -10.85 1.84 5.54
C LEU A 143 -11.91 2.47 6.45
N ILE A 144 -11.85 2.14 7.74
CA ILE A 144 -12.64 2.75 8.79
C ILE A 144 -11.80 3.82 9.47
N MET A 145 -12.27 5.05 9.42
CA MET A 145 -11.64 6.21 10.04
C MET A 145 -12.33 6.50 11.37
N VAL A 146 -11.60 6.34 12.48
CA VAL A 146 -12.06 6.73 13.81
C VAL A 146 -11.40 8.06 14.19
N ARG A 147 -12.19 9.13 14.18
CA ARG A 147 -11.75 10.49 14.39
C ARG A 147 -11.91 10.96 15.85
N PRO A 148 -11.21 12.05 16.23
CA PRO A 148 -11.46 12.73 17.49
C PRO A 148 -12.93 13.16 17.60
N GLY A 149 -13.55 12.87 18.75
CA GLY A 149 -14.96 13.21 19.01
C GLY A 149 -15.99 12.19 18.53
N ASP A 150 -15.60 11.16 17.77
CA ASP A 150 -16.52 10.06 17.43
C ASP A 150 -17.03 9.39 18.71
N ARG A 151 -18.32 9.05 18.77
CA ARG A 151 -18.91 8.35 19.95
C ARG A 151 -18.76 6.84 19.91
N VAL A 152 -18.26 6.30 18.80
CA VAL A 152 -18.06 4.86 18.64
C VAL A 152 -16.94 4.37 19.56
N GLN A 153 -17.29 3.48 20.48
CA GLN A 153 -16.36 2.82 21.40
C GLN A 153 -16.11 1.35 21.02
N ARG A 154 -17.02 0.78 20.22
CA ARG A 154 -16.96 -0.61 19.77
C ARG A 154 -17.25 -0.66 18.27
N LEU A 155 -16.43 -1.40 17.55
CA LEU A 155 -16.70 -1.80 16.16
C LEU A 155 -16.99 -3.29 16.10
N VAL A 156 -17.94 -3.66 15.25
CA VAL A 156 -18.30 -5.06 14.99
C VAL A 156 -17.92 -5.40 13.56
N MET A 157 -17.08 -6.43 13.41
CA MET A 157 -16.65 -6.93 12.11
C MET A 157 -17.85 -7.56 11.36
N PRO A 158 -17.90 -7.49 10.02
CA PRO A 158 -18.98 -8.10 9.26
C PRO A 158 -18.90 -9.64 9.34
N ALA A 159 -20.06 -10.29 9.35
CA ALA A 159 -20.17 -11.76 9.40
C ALA A 159 -19.61 -12.46 8.14
N PHE A 160 -19.75 -11.79 7.00
CA PHE A 160 -19.41 -12.36 5.69
C PHE A 160 -18.52 -11.38 4.91
N ALA A 161 -17.54 -11.95 4.23
CA ALA A 161 -16.71 -11.29 3.22
C ALA A 161 -16.14 -12.36 2.27
N ALA A 162 -15.50 -11.96 1.17
CA ALA A 162 -14.68 -12.90 0.42
C ALA A 162 -13.35 -13.13 1.14
N PRO A 163 -12.69 -14.29 0.96
CA PRO A 163 -11.31 -14.45 1.44
C PRO A 163 -10.43 -13.30 0.94
N ASP A 164 -9.36 -12.98 1.65
CA ASP A 164 -8.46 -11.83 1.41
C ASP A 164 -9.09 -10.43 1.33
N ASP A 165 -10.39 -10.25 1.56
CA ASP A 165 -10.96 -8.93 1.84
C ASP A 165 -10.28 -8.36 3.09
N ARG A 166 -9.98 -7.05 3.05
CA ARG A 166 -9.28 -6.36 4.12
C ARG A 166 -10.05 -5.18 4.65
N ILE A 167 -10.13 -5.11 5.97
CA ILE A 167 -10.62 -3.96 6.72
C ILE A 167 -9.45 -3.34 7.45
N PHE A 168 -9.22 -2.06 7.18
CA PHE A 168 -8.26 -1.23 7.88
C PHE A 168 -9.03 -0.37 8.86
N ILE A 169 -8.56 -0.27 10.09
CA ILE A 169 -9.17 0.57 11.12
C ILE A 169 -8.09 1.50 11.62
N ARG A 170 -8.24 2.80 11.33
CA ARG A 170 -7.30 3.84 11.77
C ARG A 170 -7.92 4.62 12.91
N THR A 171 -7.22 4.68 14.04
CA THR A 171 -7.62 5.46 15.20
C THR A 171 -6.78 6.72 15.31
N SER A 172 -7.36 7.75 15.94
CA SER A 172 -6.68 9.03 16.18
C SER A 172 -6.27 9.15 17.66
N ASP A 173 -7.22 9.34 18.56
CA ASP A 173 -6.96 9.79 19.94
C ASP A 173 -7.53 8.86 21.03
N LYS A 174 -8.17 7.76 20.65
CA LYS A 174 -8.89 6.91 21.59
C LYS A 174 -8.75 5.42 21.30
N LEU A 175 -9.01 4.65 22.36
CA LEU A 175 -9.14 3.21 22.28
C LEU A 175 -10.48 2.82 21.64
N VAL A 176 -10.46 1.83 20.77
CA VAL A 176 -11.66 1.20 20.20
C VAL A 176 -11.61 -0.29 20.42
N SER A 177 -12.67 -0.85 20.99
CA SER A 177 -12.86 -2.30 21.11
C SER A 177 -13.36 -2.87 19.78
N LEU A 178 -12.85 -4.02 19.41
CA LEU A 178 -13.27 -4.77 18.24
C LEU A 178 -13.91 -6.07 18.68
N ARG A 179 -15.02 -6.41 18.03
CA ARG A 179 -15.71 -7.67 18.22
C ARG A 179 -15.82 -8.38 16.88
N SER A 180 -15.50 -9.67 16.85
CA SER A 180 -15.97 -10.57 15.79
C SER A 180 -17.50 -10.59 15.77
N HIS A 181 -18.08 -10.97 14.63
CA HIS A 181 -19.52 -11.18 14.55
C HIS A 181 -19.95 -12.35 15.46
N ASP A 182 -19.15 -13.41 15.49
CA ASP A 182 -19.35 -14.55 16.37
C ASP A 182 -18.83 -14.20 17.77
N GLU A 183 -19.73 -14.27 18.75
CA GLU A 183 -19.61 -13.56 20.04
C GLU A 183 -18.52 -14.08 21.00
N ASP A 184 -17.79 -15.14 20.63
CA ASP A 184 -16.87 -15.89 21.51
C ASP A 184 -15.37 -15.61 21.30
N ASP A 185 -14.99 -14.88 20.26
CA ASP A 185 -13.58 -14.52 20.04
C ASP A 185 -13.23 -13.23 20.79
N GLY A 186 -12.16 -13.30 21.59
CA GLY A 186 -11.79 -12.28 22.57
C GLY A 186 -11.77 -10.84 22.04
N MET A 187 -12.10 -9.90 22.92
CA MET A 187 -12.14 -8.48 22.59
C MET A 187 -10.74 -7.96 22.24
N LEU A 188 -10.47 -7.74 20.95
CA LEU A 188 -9.29 -7.01 20.50
C LEU A 188 -9.52 -5.51 20.76
N SER A 189 -8.45 -4.76 20.98
CA SER A 189 -8.53 -3.29 21.09
C SER A 189 -7.44 -2.65 20.25
N LEU A 190 -7.78 -1.51 19.64
CA LEU A 190 -6.83 -0.63 18.97
C LEU A 190 -6.64 0.60 19.84
N GLY A 191 -5.38 0.96 20.11
CA GLY A 191 -5.02 2.13 20.89
C GLY A 191 -5.18 3.43 20.10
N ALA A 192 -4.76 4.55 20.66
CA ALA A 192 -4.66 5.82 19.92
C ALA A 192 -3.55 5.75 18.83
N ASN A 193 -3.74 6.45 17.72
CA ASN A 193 -2.83 6.51 16.57
C ASN A 193 -2.41 5.14 16.02
N ASP A 194 -3.29 4.15 16.11
CA ASP A 194 -3.03 2.78 15.69
C ASP A 194 -3.65 2.49 14.31
N LEU A 195 -3.09 1.50 13.64
CA LEU A 195 -3.67 0.95 12.41
C LEU A 195 -3.84 -0.55 12.58
N GLY A 196 -5.09 -0.98 12.73
CA GLY A 196 -5.45 -2.39 12.61
C GLY A 196 -5.67 -2.74 11.14
N ARG A 197 -5.19 -3.90 10.70
CA ARG A 197 -5.55 -4.51 9.42
C ARG A 197 -6.05 -5.92 9.67
N TYR A 198 -7.27 -6.15 9.26
CA TYR A 198 -7.98 -7.41 9.43
C TYR A 198 -8.21 -8.01 8.06
N ARG A 199 -7.90 -9.29 7.91
CA ARG A 199 -8.13 -10.04 6.69
C ARG A 199 -9.16 -11.14 6.95
N PHE A 200 -10.06 -11.35 5.99
CA PHE A 200 -11.01 -12.46 6.05
C PHE A 200 -10.36 -13.75 5.55
N THR A 201 -10.50 -14.84 6.31
CA THR A 201 -9.95 -16.15 5.97
C THR A 201 -10.91 -16.95 5.09
N PRO A 202 -10.41 -17.99 4.39
CA PRO A 202 -11.25 -19.05 3.83
C PRO A 202 -12.02 -19.90 4.88
N LEU A 203 -11.75 -19.72 6.17
CA LEU A 203 -12.44 -20.40 7.29
C LEU A 203 -13.51 -19.49 7.91
N ASP A 204 -14.00 -18.50 7.15
CA ASP A 204 -15.07 -17.58 7.53
C ASP A 204 -14.80 -16.76 8.80
N SER A 205 -13.55 -16.37 9.03
CA SER A 205 -13.14 -15.59 10.20
C SER A 205 -12.24 -14.40 9.87
N TRP A 206 -12.35 -13.34 10.68
CA TRP A 206 -11.43 -12.19 10.63
C TRP A 206 -10.25 -12.42 11.56
N TYR A 207 -9.05 -12.13 11.07
CA TYR A 207 -7.84 -12.14 11.88
C TYR A 207 -6.97 -10.93 11.55
N THR A 208 -6.14 -10.51 12.52
CA THR A 208 -5.12 -9.50 12.26
C THR A 208 -3.90 -10.15 11.63
N ASP A 209 -3.46 -9.60 10.50
CA ASP A 209 -2.19 -9.97 9.87
C ASP A 209 -1.17 -8.81 9.87
N LEU A 210 -1.46 -7.74 10.61
CA LEU A 210 -0.59 -6.57 10.77
C LEU A 210 -0.14 -6.45 12.22
N ARG A 211 1.16 -6.22 12.42
CA ARG A 211 1.74 -5.94 13.74
C ARG A 211 2.21 -4.50 13.83
N THR A 212 1.85 -3.83 14.92
CA THR A 212 2.40 -2.50 15.20
C THR A 212 3.81 -2.63 15.77
N PHE A 213 4.76 -1.94 15.15
CA PHE A 213 6.14 -1.82 15.58
C PHE A 213 6.39 -0.39 16.07
N ASP A 214 6.32 -0.23 17.39
CA ASP A 214 6.62 1.02 18.08
C ASP A 214 8.08 1.44 17.94
N LEU A 215 8.29 2.65 17.43
CA LEU A 215 9.60 3.28 17.26
C LEU A 215 9.68 4.49 18.19
N LEU A 216 10.78 4.62 18.93
CA LEU A 216 11.14 5.86 19.63
C LEU A 216 12.06 6.69 18.73
N PRO A 217 11.59 7.83 18.18
CA PRO A 217 12.47 8.80 17.55
C PRO A 217 13.26 9.56 18.62
N VAL A 218 14.54 9.76 18.38
CA VAL A 218 15.42 10.59 19.20
C VAL A 218 16.12 11.57 18.28
N TYR A 219 16.29 12.83 18.69
CA TYR A 219 17.02 13.80 17.90
C TYR A 219 18.02 14.59 18.73
N GLY A 220 19.16 14.89 18.10
CA GLY A 220 20.25 15.68 18.70
C GLY A 220 20.10 17.19 18.53
N ASP A 221 21.02 17.91 19.14
CA ASP A 221 21.06 19.37 19.20
C ASP A 221 21.24 20.01 17.81
N ARG A 222 22.11 19.46 16.95
CA ARG A 222 22.34 20.06 15.63
C ARG A 222 21.14 19.91 14.70
N ALA A 223 20.42 18.78 14.81
CA ALA A 223 19.15 18.64 14.12
C ALA A 223 18.10 19.64 14.62
N LEU A 224 18.02 19.85 15.94
CA LEU A 224 17.14 20.85 16.54
C LEU A 224 17.50 22.28 16.11
N GLU A 225 18.78 22.65 16.16
CA GLU A 225 19.28 23.95 15.70
C GLU A 225 18.95 24.21 14.23
N ARG A 226 19.02 23.17 13.39
CA ARG A 226 18.78 23.30 11.95
C ARG A 226 17.31 23.45 11.58
N LEU A 227 16.43 22.67 12.22
CA LEU A 227 15.03 22.54 11.81
C LEU A 227 14.04 23.18 12.80
N GLY A 228 14.45 23.44 14.03
CA GLY A 228 13.55 23.78 15.14
C GLY A 228 12.69 22.58 15.57
N HIS A 229 11.98 22.72 16.69
CA HIS A 229 11.15 21.65 17.26
C HIS A 229 10.05 21.17 16.29
N ASP A 230 9.37 22.10 15.62
CA ASP A 230 8.29 21.74 14.70
C ASP A 230 8.83 21.11 13.42
N GLY A 231 9.97 21.60 12.92
CA GLY A 231 10.61 21.07 11.73
C GLY A 231 11.15 19.64 11.93
N ILE A 232 11.77 19.35 13.08
CA ILE A 232 12.24 17.98 13.35
C ILE A 232 11.07 17.01 13.57
N ARG A 233 9.99 17.43 14.23
CA ARG A 233 8.76 16.62 14.36
C ARG A 233 8.15 16.33 13.00
N ALA A 234 7.96 17.34 12.16
CA ALA A 234 7.43 17.17 10.81
C ALA A 234 8.30 16.23 9.96
N ARG A 235 9.63 16.36 10.06
CA ARG A 235 10.59 15.47 9.39
C ARG A 235 10.42 14.03 9.84
N LEU A 236 10.41 13.76 11.15
CA LEU A 236 10.26 12.41 11.69
C LEU A 236 8.91 11.79 11.31
N SER A 237 7.82 12.55 11.37
CA SER A 237 6.50 12.08 10.93
C SER A 237 6.48 11.74 9.44
N HIS A 238 7.13 12.55 8.60
CA HIS A 238 7.25 12.28 7.16
C HIS A 238 8.06 11.02 6.87
N ASP A 239 9.22 10.84 7.53
CA ASP A 239 10.06 9.66 7.35
C ASP A 239 9.32 8.38 7.76
N ILE A 240 8.57 8.42 8.87
CA ILE A 240 7.75 7.28 9.33
C ILE A 240 6.61 6.98 8.35
N ALA A 241 5.94 8.02 7.82
CA ALA A 241 4.91 7.84 6.82
C ALA A 241 5.46 7.19 5.53
N LEU A 242 6.66 7.58 5.09
CA LEU A 242 7.33 6.96 3.96
C LEU A 242 7.76 5.52 4.24
N ALA A 243 8.19 5.21 5.47
CA ALA A 243 8.49 3.84 5.86
C ALA A 243 7.24 2.94 5.82
N ASN A 244 6.12 3.44 6.34
CA ASN A 244 4.85 2.75 6.29
C ASN A 244 4.34 2.55 4.87
N LEU A 245 4.48 3.56 4.00
CA LEU A 245 4.19 3.42 2.58
C LEU A 245 5.06 2.34 1.93
N ALA A 246 6.37 2.32 2.22
CA ALA A 246 7.25 1.29 1.70
C ALA A 246 6.85 -0.11 2.18
N PHE A 247 6.44 -0.25 3.44
CA PHE A 247 6.01 -1.53 4.00
C PHE A 247 4.72 -1.99 3.32
N GLU A 248 3.73 -1.11 3.17
CA GLU A 248 2.48 -1.39 2.50
C GLU A 248 2.68 -1.78 1.03
N ASP A 249 3.42 -0.96 0.27
CA ASP A 249 3.73 -1.18 -1.14
C ASP A 249 4.56 -2.45 -1.36
N SER A 250 5.26 -2.93 -0.33
CA SER A 250 6.05 -4.17 -0.35
C SER A 250 5.30 -5.39 0.20
N LYS A 251 4.03 -5.23 0.60
CA LYS A 251 3.23 -6.27 1.29
C LYS A 251 3.89 -6.79 2.57
N ILE A 252 4.49 -5.88 3.33
CA ILE A 252 5.08 -6.16 4.63
C ILE A 252 4.00 -6.01 5.72
N ASP A 253 3.99 -6.95 6.65
CA ASP A 253 2.95 -7.15 7.68
C ASP A 253 3.24 -6.38 8.99
N TYR A 254 3.89 -5.21 8.88
CA TYR A 254 4.14 -4.32 10.00
C TYR A 254 3.65 -2.90 9.73
N TRP A 255 3.30 -2.20 10.80
CA TRP A 255 3.01 -0.78 10.81
C TRP A 255 3.90 -0.08 11.83
N ILE A 256 4.69 0.89 11.41
CA ILE A 256 5.53 1.68 12.30
C ILE A 256 4.65 2.73 12.98
N ARG A 257 4.57 2.65 14.32
CA ARG A 257 3.94 3.70 15.15
C ARG A 257 5.03 4.48 15.87
N SER A 258 4.91 5.80 15.85
CA SER A 258 5.84 6.67 16.56
C SER A 258 5.42 6.82 18.02
N ALA A 259 6.36 6.64 18.94
CA ALA A 259 6.28 7.27 20.25
C ALA A 259 6.53 8.78 20.16
N GLU A 260 6.31 9.52 21.24
CA GLU A 260 6.67 10.94 21.30
C GLU A 260 8.19 11.11 21.11
N PRO A 261 8.64 11.94 20.15
CA PRO A 261 10.07 12.16 19.91
C PRO A 261 10.80 12.71 21.13
N LEU A 262 11.95 12.11 21.46
CA LEU A 262 12.83 12.56 22.52
C LEU A 262 13.91 13.51 21.98
N HIS A 263 14.02 14.72 22.51
CA HIS A 263 15.22 15.54 22.35
C HIS A 263 16.30 15.05 23.33
N HIS A 264 17.41 14.52 22.81
CA HIS A 264 18.55 14.10 23.64
C HIS A 264 19.81 13.97 22.77
N GLN A 265 20.85 14.73 23.10
CA GLN A 265 22.14 14.62 22.41
C GLN A 265 22.88 13.36 22.85
N VAL A 266 23.21 12.50 21.88
CA VAL A 266 24.06 11.33 22.10
C VAL A 266 25.49 11.65 21.68
N SER A 267 26.46 11.11 22.41
CA SER A 267 27.88 11.30 22.10
C SER A 267 28.32 10.50 20.87
N GLY A 268 29.25 11.06 20.09
CA GLY A 268 29.83 10.41 18.92
C GLY A 268 30.24 11.44 17.88
N LEU A 269 31.42 11.25 17.28
CA LEU A 269 31.90 12.13 16.21
C LEU A 269 31.47 11.60 14.85
N SER A 270 31.40 10.27 14.71
CA SER A 270 30.95 9.60 13.50
C SER A 270 29.62 8.85 13.67
N MET A 271 29.07 8.38 12.55
CA MET A 271 27.79 7.69 12.55
C MET A 271 27.89 6.32 13.25
N LEU A 272 28.98 5.58 13.02
CA LEU A 272 29.22 4.31 13.70
C LEU A 272 29.44 4.47 15.21
N GLU A 273 30.18 5.50 15.61
CA GLU A 273 30.38 5.80 17.04
C GLU A 273 29.06 6.15 17.71
N THR A 274 28.26 7.00 17.06
CA THR A 274 26.96 7.42 17.57
C THR A 274 26.00 6.24 17.65
N LEU A 275 25.94 5.37 16.63
CA LEU A 275 25.16 4.13 16.70
C LEU A 275 25.55 3.33 17.94
N LYS A 276 26.85 3.06 18.16
CA LYS A 276 27.30 2.33 19.36
C LYS A 276 26.95 3.03 20.67
N ALA A 277 26.97 4.36 20.68
CA ALA A 277 26.67 5.18 21.87
C ALA A 277 25.17 5.16 22.21
N VAL A 278 24.28 5.24 21.22
CA VAL A 278 22.81 5.14 21.41
C VAL A 278 22.45 3.90 22.23
N GLY A 279 23.11 2.76 21.98
CA GLY A 279 22.81 1.48 22.65
C GLY A 279 23.33 1.37 24.08
N LYS A 280 24.15 2.35 24.49
CA LYS A 280 24.72 2.47 25.84
C LYS A 280 24.14 3.66 26.60
N ASP A 281 23.39 4.53 25.94
CA ASP A 281 22.80 5.71 26.55
C ASP A 281 21.61 5.33 27.43
N ASN A 282 21.74 5.58 28.74
CA ASN A 282 20.72 5.21 29.71
C ASN A 282 19.44 6.04 29.54
N SER A 283 19.54 7.32 29.16
CA SER A 283 18.38 8.19 28.97
C SER A 283 17.55 7.70 27.80
N VAL A 284 18.19 7.37 26.68
CA VAL A 284 17.52 6.76 25.51
C VAL A 284 16.92 5.40 25.86
N PHE A 285 17.66 4.55 26.59
CA PHE A 285 17.16 3.24 27.01
C PHE A 285 15.92 3.34 27.90
N HIS A 286 15.93 4.24 28.89
CA HIS A 286 14.79 4.45 29.79
C HIS A 286 13.60 5.07 29.06
N ALA A 287 13.82 6.06 28.19
CA ALA A 287 12.76 6.64 27.39
C ALA A 287 12.11 5.59 26.48
N ARG A 288 12.91 4.73 25.84
CA ARG A 288 12.40 3.65 24.99
C ARG A 288 11.54 2.67 25.78
N ARG A 289 12.00 2.26 26.96
CA ARG A 289 11.23 1.41 27.88
C ARG A 289 9.93 2.07 28.35
N ASN A 290 9.98 3.35 28.72
CA ASN A 290 8.79 4.07 29.21
C ASN A 290 7.75 4.29 28.12
N ALA A 291 8.18 4.31 26.86
CA ALA A 291 7.31 4.40 25.70
C ALA A 291 6.88 3.02 25.15
N ASP A 292 7.27 1.93 25.80
CA ASP A 292 7.09 0.54 25.32
C ASP A 292 7.54 0.36 23.85
N ALA A 293 8.60 1.05 23.46
CA ALA A 293 9.06 1.09 22.07
C ALA A 293 10.01 -0.08 21.73
N HIS A 294 9.76 -0.70 20.56
CA HIS A 294 10.52 -1.85 20.05
C HIS A 294 11.90 -1.48 19.52
N ALA A 295 12.12 -0.24 19.07
CA ALA A 295 13.40 0.24 18.58
C ALA A 295 13.59 1.74 18.81
N THR A 296 14.82 2.19 18.61
CA THR A 296 15.20 3.62 18.60
C THR A 296 15.66 4.05 17.21
N TYR A 297 15.23 5.21 16.74
CA TYR A 297 15.82 5.88 15.58
C TYR A 297 16.37 7.24 16.00
N TYR A 298 17.70 7.37 16.02
CA TYR A 298 18.38 8.60 16.37
C TYR A 298 18.73 9.41 15.12
N VAL A 299 18.37 10.69 15.10
CA VAL A 299 18.71 11.59 13.99
C VAL A 299 19.49 12.82 14.45
N ASP A 300 20.49 13.18 13.66
CA ASP A 300 21.31 14.36 13.89
C ASP A 300 21.94 14.80 12.56
N ILE A 301 22.86 15.77 12.57
CA ILE A 301 23.69 16.13 11.42
C ILE A 301 25.07 15.49 11.56
N PHE A 302 25.47 14.65 10.60
CA PHE A 302 26.78 13.98 10.64
C PHE A 302 27.74 14.60 9.63
N ASN A 303 28.72 15.35 10.14
CA ASN A 303 29.75 16.00 9.31
C ASN A 303 31.01 15.13 9.13
N ALA A 304 31.19 14.09 9.96
CA ALA A 304 32.35 13.23 9.89
C ALA A 304 32.25 12.22 8.74
N VAL A 305 33.40 11.98 8.12
CA VAL A 305 33.58 10.98 7.07
C VAL A 305 34.15 9.72 7.72
N ASP A 306 33.44 8.60 7.63
CA ASP A 306 33.91 7.30 8.11
C ASP A 306 34.64 6.59 6.94
N ASN A 307 35.93 6.28 7.11
CA ASN A 307 36.75 5.58 6.09
C ASN A 307 36.72 6.25 4.69
N GLY A 308 36.72 7.58 4.64
CA GLY A 308 36.68 8.33 3.37
C GLY A 308 35.31 8.35 2.68
N ARG A 309 34.25 7.83 3.33
CA ARG A 309 32.88 7.85 2.81
C ARG A 309 31.92 8.58 3.76
N ARG A 310 30.96 9.30 3.18
CA ARG A 310 29.83 9.86 3.92
C ARG A 310 28.69 8.86 3.89
N TYR A 311 28.15 8.53 5.06
CA TYR A 311 27.00 7.66 5.22
C TYR A 311 25.76 8.51 5.54
N CYS A 312 24.60 8.06 5.04
CA CYS A 312 23.32 8.70 5.32
C CYS A 312 22.58 8.07 6.49
N GLY A 313 22.85 6.79 6.78
CA GLY A 313 22.29 6.07 7.90
C GLY A 313 23.14 4.84 8.25
N MET A 314 22.88 4.30 9.44
CA MET A 314 23.45 3.04 9.88
C MET A 314 22.56 2.35 10.90
N ALA A 315 22.44 1.03 10.79
CA ALA A 315 21.71 0.20 11.74
C ALA A 315 22.41 -1.15 11.93
N TRP A 316 22.06 -1.82 13.02
CA TRP A 316 22.45 -3.22 13.21
C TRP A 316 21.57 -4.12 12.34
N VAL A 317 22.17 -5.18 11.78
CA VAL A 317 21.41 -6.15 10.98
C VAL A 317 20.89 -7.28 11.86
N ASN A 318 19.59 -7.52 11.81
CA ASN A 318 18.88 -8.53 12.60
C ASN A 318 19.22 -8.52 14.12
N PRO A 319 19.12 -7.37 14.81
CA PRO A 319 19.45 -7.28 16.22
C PRO A 319 18.36 -7.83 17.15
N ALA A 320 17.27 -8.40 16.60
CA ALA A 320 16.08 -8.84 17.33
C ALA A 320 16.34 -9.67 18.59
N LEU A 321 17.40 -10.50 18.59
CA LEU A 321 17.79 -11.32 19.74
C LEU A 321 18.40 -10.53 20.91
N TYR A 322 18.78 -9.27 20.67
CA TYR A 322 19.40 -8.37 21.63
C TYR A 322 18.67 -7.03 21.57
N SER A 323 17.61 -6.87 22.35
CA SER A 323 16.73 -5.69 22.32
C SER A 323 17.48 -4.36 22.38
N ARG A 324 18.63 -4.29 23.09
CA ARG A 324 19.54 -3.12 23.14
C ARG A 324 20.15 -2.71 21.80
N TRP A 325 20.16 -3.59 20.82
CA TRP A 325 20.72 -3.35 19.48
C TRP A 325 19.62 -3.02 18.45
N MET A 326 18.35 -2.96 18.86
CA MET A 326 17.25 -2.47 18.00
C MET A 326 17.33 -0.95 17.86
N GLN A 327 18.30 -0.48 17.08
CA GLN A 327 18.61 0.93 16.94
C GLN A 327 19.20 1.25 15.57
N ALA A 328 18.81 2.40 15.07
CA ALA A 328 19.29 2.97 13.82
C ALA A 328 19.67 4.44 14.04
N VAL A 329 20.59 4.93 13.23
CA VAL A 329 20.97 6.35 13.17
C VAL A 329 20.78 6.89 11.75
N GLY A 330 20.43 8.16 11.60
CA GLY A 330 20.27 8.82 10.30
C GLY A 330 20.71 10.28 10.28
N ASP A 331 21.28 10.72 9.17
CA ASP A 331 21.62 12.13 8.91
C ASP A 331 20.40 12.86 8.34
N ILE A 332 19.93 13.92 9.01
CA ILE A 332 18.81 14.73 8.51
C ILE A 332 19.17 15.50 7.22
N SER A 333 20.45 15.60 6.87
CA SER A 333 20.93 16.16 5.61
C SER A 333 20.68 15.23 4.41
N CYS A 334 20.36 13.96 4.67
CA CYS A 334 20.01 12.98 3.65
C CYS A 334 18.49 12.88 3.44
N GLY A 335 18.09 12.23 2.35
CA GLY A 335 16.70 12.03 2.00
C GLY A 335 15.96 11.14 3.00
N SER A 336 14.63 11.24 3.00
CA SER A 336 13.75 10.52 3.92
C SER A 336 13.67 9.01 3.69
N TYR A 337 14.27 8.48 2.62
CA TYR A 337 14.39 7.04 2.37
C TYR A 337 15.33 6.33 3.37
N VAL A 338 16.13 7.08 4.14
CA VAL A 338 17.08 6.53 5.11
C VAL A 338 16.35 5.73 6.19
N LEU A 339 15.28 6.25 6.79
CA LEU A 339 14.56 5.51 7.83
C LEU A 339 14.06 4.13 7.33
N PRO A 340 13.30 4.02 6.22
CA PRO A 340 12.91 2.71 5.73
C PRO A 340 14.10 1.80 5.43
N HIS A 341 15.20 2.31 4.87
CA HIS A 341 16.42 1.53 4.65
C HIS A 341 16.94 0.93 5.96
N GLU A 342 17.12 1.77 6.98
CA GLU A 342 17.68 1.33 8.26
C GLU A 342 16.73 0.40 9.01
N LEU A 343 15.41 0.61 8.90
CA LEU A 343 14.44 -0.37 9.39
C LEU A 343 14.64 -1.72 8.70
N GLY A 344 14.88 -1.74 7.39
CA GLY A 344 15.23 -2.96 6.65
C GLY A 344 16.35 -3.76 7.33
N HIS A 345 17.43 -3.09 7.73
CA HIS A 345 18.51 -3.72 8.50
C HIS A 345 18.04 -4.24 9.86
N LEU A 346 17.24 -3.48 10.62
CA LEU A 346 16.67 -3.97 11.89
C LEU A 346 15.81 -5.24 11.70
N PHE A 347 15.12 -5.35 10.56
CA PHE A 347 14.37 -6.55 10.16
C PHE A 347 15.23 -7.57 9.39
N GLY A 348 16.56 -7.52 9.52
CA GLY A 348 17.48 -8.54 9.02
C GLY A 348 17.74 -8.52 7.51
N VAL A 349 17.31 -7.47 6.82
CA VAL A 349 17.55 -7.32 5.38
C VAL A 349 18.94 -6.75 5.13
N HIS A 350 19.64 -7.32 4.17
CA HIS A 350 20.96 -6.89 3.72
C HIS A 350 20.89 -6.08 2.43
N HIS A 351 22.00 -5.42 2.10
CA HIS A 351 22.17 -4.79 0.80
C HIS A 351 22.10 -5.81 -0.34
N GLY A 352 21.74 -5.36 -1.54
CA GLY A 352 21.55 -6.25 -2.70
C GLY A 352 22.81 -6.89 -3.25
N ASP A 353 23.99 -6.38 -2.90
CA ASP A 353 25.30 -6.96 -3.22
C ASP A 353 25.81 -7.94 -2.15
N ALA A 354 25.05 -8.14 -1.08
CA ALA A 354 25.43 -9.10 -0.04
C ALA A 354 25.46 -10.53 -0.60
N PRO A 355 26.49 -11.34 -0.22
CA PRO A 355 26.56 -12.75 -0.60
C PRO A 355 25.32 -13.53 -0.15
N ILE A 356 24.84 -14.44 -1.00
CA ILE A 356 23.61 -15.20 -0.73
C ILE A 356 23.77 -16.14 0.47
N GLU A 357 24.98 -16.60 0.76
CA GLU A 357 25.31 -17.46 1.89
C GLU A 357 25.12 -16.73 3.22
N LYS A 358 25.29 -15.40 3.21
CA LYS A 358 25.13 -14.56 4.39
C LYS A 358 23.69 -14.08 4.57
N ALA A 359 23.05 -13.66 3.50
CA ALA A 359 21.77 -12.95 3.56
C ALA A 359 20.57 -13.77 3.08
N GLY A 360 20.80 -14.89 2.40
CA GLY A 360 19.75 -15.69 1.77
C GLY A 360 18.89 -14.83 0.84
N ILE A 361 17.57 -14.93 1.04
CA ILE A 361 16.57 -14.14 0.31
C ILE A 361 16.41 -12.69 0.84
N ALA A 362 16.92 -12.39 2.04
CA ALA A 362 16.75 -11.13 2.76
C ALA A 362 17.67 -10.04 2.20
N ARG A 363 17.49 -9.67 0.93
CA ARG A 363 18.35 -8.73 0.20
C ARG A 363 17.54 -7.79 -0.67
N GLY A 364 18.01 -6.55 -0.82
CA GLY A 364 17.52 -5.66 -1.87
C GLY A 364 17.76 -6.24 -3.26
N TYR A 365 16.96 -5.85 -4.24
CA TYR A 365 17.09 -6.28 -5.63
C TYR A 365 17.75 -5.19 -6.49
N PRO A 366 19.04 -5.32 -6.86
CA PRO A 366 19.77 -4.26 -7.56
C PRO A 366 19.18 -3.87 -8.91
N LYS A 367 18.60 -4.84 -9.64
CA LYS A 367 17.98 -4.56 -10.95
C LYS A 367 16.79 -3.61 -10.81
N ALA A 368 15.97 -3.80 -9.78
CA ALA A 368 14.81 -2.94 -9.49
C ALA A 368 15.17 -1.69 -8.70
N LYS A 369 16.38 -1.60 -8.16
CA LYS A 369 16.85 -0.48 -7.31
C LYS A 369 15.92 -0.23 -6.11
N THR A 370 15.49 -1.33 -5.48
CA THR A 370 14.72 -1.32 -4.23
C THR A 370 15.48 -0.59 -3.11
N LEU A 371 14.81 -0.28 -2.00
CA LEU A 371 15.39 0.40 -0.83
C LEU A 371 16.76 -0.17 -0.43
N MET A 372 16.86 -1.49 -0.28
CA MET A 372 18.13 -2.12 0.14
C MET A 372 19.14 -2.32 -1.01
N ALA A 373 18.95 -1.71 -2.19
CA ALA A 373 19.82 -1.90 -3.35
C ALA A 373 19.81 -0.69 -4.30
N GLY A 374 20.02 0.52 -3.77
CA GLY A 374 20.19 1.75 -4.56
C GLY A 374 19.05 2.76 -4.45
N GLU A 375 18.00 2.47 -3.68
CA GLU A 375 17.08 3.47 -3.10
C GLU A 375 16.33 4.34 -4.13
N ARG A 376 16.11 3.84 -5.35
CA ARG A 376 15.33 4.57 -6.36
C ARG A 376 13.85 4.23 -6.33
N ARG A 377 13.47 3.19 -5.58
CA ARG A 377 12.09 2.81 -5.31
C ARG A 377 11.90 2.70 -3.82
N ASN A 378 10.85 3.35 -3.31
CA ASN A 378 10.45 3.24 -1.91
C ASN A 378 9.72 1.91 -1.66
N ALA A 379 10.38 0.80 -1.99
CA ALA A 379 9.87 -0.55 -1.84
C ALA A 379 11.02 -1.51 -1.56
N PHE A 380 10.74 -2.53 -0.74
CA PHE A 380 11.59 -3.69 -0.51
C PHE A 380 11.42 -4.69 -1.65
N SER A 381 12.40 -5.60 -1.77
CA SER A 381 12.28 -6.65 -2.77
C SER A 381 11.15 -7.62 -2.42
N ASN A 382 10.31 -7.91 -3.41
CA ASN A 382 9.20 -8.86 -3.29
C ASN A 382 8.88 -9.44 -4.69
N PRO A 383 9.01 -10.76 -4.90
CA PRO A 383 8.79 -11.38 -6.20
C PRO A 383 7.32 -11.38 -6.66
N ASP A 384 6.37 -11.15 -5.75
CA ASP A 384 4.94 -11.09 -6.03
C ASP A 384 4.44 -9.66 -6.31
N ILE A 385 5.36 -8.70 -6.43
CA ILE A 385 5.05 -7.30 -6.69
C ILE A 385 5.69 -6.88 -8.01
N VAL A 386 4.88 -6.23 -8.83
CA VAL A 386 5.29 -5.64 -10.10
C VAL A 386 5.05 -4.15 -9.99
N ASP A 387 6.01 -3.34 -10.40
CA ASP A 387 5.88 -1.90 -10.35
C ASP A 387 4.93 -1.38 -11.44
N PRO A 388 4.00 -0.46 -11.09
CA PRO A 388 3.05 0.12 -12.05
C PRO A 388 3.68 0.85 -13.22
N THR A 389 4.83 1.49 -12.97
CA THR A 389 5.38 2.50 -13.86
C THR A 389 6.07 1.88 -15.05
N ASP A 390 6.74 0.75 -14.83
CA ASP A 390 7.55 0.08 -15.86
C ASP A 390 7.33 -1.44 -15.94
N GLY A 391 6.41 -2.00 -15.15
CA GLY A 391 6.11 -3.43 -15.20
C GLY A 391 7.22 -4.31 -14.62
N MET A 392 8.16 -3.73 -13.88
CA MET A 392 9.28 -4.47 -13.31
C MET A 392 8.86 -5.25 -12.05
N THR A 393 9.06 -6.56 -12.06
CA THR A 393 8.97 -7.35 -10.82
C THR A 393 10.03 -6.92 -9.82
N LEU A 394 9.63 -6.66 -8.59
CA LEU A 394 10.49 -6.11 -7.53
C LEU A 394 11.31 -7.17 -6.80
N GLY A 395 11.34 -8.42 -7.28
CA GLY A 395 12.12 -9.48 -6.67
C GLY A 395 12.28 -10.69 -7.59
N VAL A 396 12.93 -11.71 -7.07
CA VAL A 396 13.10 -13.00 -7.76
C VAL A 396 12.84 -14.11 -6.75
N PRO A 397 11.89 -15.04 -7.02
CA PRO A 397 11.61 -16.17 -6.14
C PRO A 397 12.90 -16.91 -5.76
N GLY A 398 13.10 -17.15 -4.46
CA GLY A 398 14.26 -17.87 -3.93
C GLY A 398 15.58 -17.10 -3.96
N SER A 399 15.62 -15.82 -4.33
CA SER A 399 16.87 -15.04 -4.39
C SER A 399 16.78 -13.63 -3.79
N TYR A 400 15.73 -12.87 -4.14
CA TYR A 400 15.50 -11.50 -3.66
C TYR A 400 14.05 -11.36 -3.20
N ASP A 401 13.85 -11.52 -1.90
CA ASP A 401 12.54 -11.45 -1.23
C ASP A 401 12.72 -10.96 0.21
N ALA A 402 13.04 -9.66 0.34
CA ALA A 402 13.15 -9.00 1.61
C ALA A 402 11.81 -8.97 2.35
N ALA A 403 10.70 -8.69 1.65
CA ALA A 403 9.39 -8.63 2.26
C ALA A 403 8.96 -9.98 2.87
N GLY A 404 9.14 -11.08 2.14
CA GLY A 404 8.88 -12.43 2.65
C GLY A 404 9.72 -12.75 3.88
N HIS A 405 11.01 -12.36 3.90
CA HIS A 405 11.86 -12.50 5.08
C HIS A 405 11.35 -11.71 6.29
N MET A 406 11.02 -10.43 6.10
CA MET A 406 10.54 -9.56 7.18
C MET A 406 9.25 -10.13 7.78
N ASN A 407 8.32 -10.60 6.94
CA ASN A 407 7.07 -11.22 7.40
C ASN A 407 7.33 -12.54 8.14
N ALA A 408 8.30 -13.36 7.69
CA ALA A 408 8.69 -14.58 8.38
C ALA A 408 9.34 -14.33 9.76
N MET A 409 9.93 -13.15 9.98
CA MET A 409 10.49 -12.76 11.28
C MET A 409 9.46 -12.38 12.33
N ARG A 410 8.18 -12.25 11.97
CA ARG A 410 7.12 -11.69 12.83
C ARG A 410 7.04 -12.33 14.21
N GLU A 411 6.89 -13.64 14.27
CA GLU A 411 6.76 -14.36 15.55
C GLU A 411 8.07 -14.33 16.35
N ARG A 412 9.22 -14.35 15.65
CA ARG A 412 10.54 -14.30 16.30
C ARG A 412 10.83 -12.94 16.93
N LEU A 413 10.48 -11.85 16.24
CA LEU A 413 10.64 -10.49 16.77
C LEU A 413 9.74 -10.29 17.99
N TRP A 414 8.49 -10.75 17.90
CA TRP A 414 7.51 -10.55 18.97
C TRP A 414 7.77 -11.38 20.23
N THR A 415 8.46 -12.51 20.08
CA THR A 415 8.91 -13.32 21.22
C THR A 415 10.21 -12.80 21.84
N ALA A 416 11.09 -12.16 21.05
CA ALA A 416 12.40 -11.70 21.49
C ALA A 416 12.41 -10.27 22.06
N LEU A 417 11.48 -9.42 21.63
CA LEU A 417 11.39 -8.04 22.11
C LEU A 417 10.53 -7.99 23.38
N PRO A 418 11.09 -7.60 24.53
CA PRO A 418 10.29 -7.39 25.73
C PRO A 418 9.32 -6.23 25.47
N LYS A 419 8.09 -6.38 26.00
CA LYS A 419 7.14 -5.27 26.12
C LYS A 419 7.70 -4.23 27.08
#